data_AF-A0A8S3PZ25-F1
#
_entry.id   AF-A0A8S3PZ25-F1
#
_cell.length_a   1.000
_cell.length_b   1.000
_cell.length_c   1.000
_cell.angle_alpha   90.00
_cell.angle_beta   90.00
_cell.angle_gamma   90.00
#
_symmetry.space_group_name_H-M   'P 1'
#
loop_
_entity.id
_entity.type
_entity.pdbx_description
1 polymer ?
#
loop_
_entity_poly.entity_id
_entity_poly.type
_entity_poly.pdbx_seq_one_letter_code
_entity_poly.pdbx_strand_id
1 'polypeptide(L)'
;MNRKLESEYENLTTHIDEILKADDMNSNISLEEIESAMKHAKLGKAVGIDNLPNEVLRNTSLLSVLQKLFNVCFPNGIVPSMWCSSIIHPILKDGKDYRDPMETIDYADSANELVTASSRALGALTSKYYQIDGLDYETFTKLFSSMVTPVMDYSSGVWGYKIYDKLETLQNRAIRTFLGVGKSAPNPAICGDMGWTNSLYS
;
A
#
# COMPACT_ATOMS: atom_id res chain seq x y z
N MET A 1 26.02 -17.18 -43.23
CA MET A 1 24.97 -16.22 -42.79
C MET A 1 24.55 -16.47 -41.33
N ASN A 2 24.50 -17.72 -40.83
CA ASN A 2 23.96 -18.03 -39.49
C ASN A 2 24.87 -17.74 -38.28
N ARG A 3 26.19 -17.88 -38.38
CA ARG A 3 27.10 -17.70 -37.21
C ARG A 3 27.07 -16.30 -36.58
N LYS A 4 26.85 -15.27 -37.39
CA LYS A 4 26.83 -13.87 -36.92
C LYS A 4 25.52 -13.56 -36.19
N LEU A 5 24.42 -14.12 -36.67
CA LEU A 5 23.12 -14.05 -36.01
C LEU A 5 23.13 -14.84 -34.69
N GLU A 6 23.66 -16.07 -34.70
CA GLU A 6 23.79 -16.90 -33.49
C GLU A 6 24.61 -16.19 -32.39
N SER A 7 25.73 -15.54 -32.73
CA SER A 7 26.50 -14.77 -31.76
C SER A 7 25.77 -13.53 -31.22
N GLU A 8 24.88 -12.94 -32.02
CA GLU A 8 24.11 -11.75 -31.65
C GLU A 8 22.95 -12.12 -30.71
N TYR A 9 22.29 -13.27 -30.95
CA TYR A 9 21.32 -13.85 -30.02
C TYR A 9 21.96 -14.25 -28.68
N GLU A 10 23.11 -14.90 -28.69
CA GLU A 10 23.81 -15.30 -27.46
C GLU A 10 24.18 -14.08 -26.60
N ASN A 11 24.67 -13.01 -27.24
CA ASN A 11 24.98 -11.75 -26.56
C ASN A 11 23.71 -11.08 -26.01
N LEU A 12 22.61 -11.09 -26.76
CA LEU A 12 21.35 -10.52 -26.30
C LEU A 12 20.78 -11.29 -25.10
N THR A 13 20.85 -12.62 -25.12
CA THR A 13 20.42 -13.47 -24.00
C THR A 13 21.28 -13.23 -22.77
N THR A 14 22.60 -13.16 -22.92
CA THR A 14 23.53 -12.87 -21.81
C THR A 14 23.25 -11.49 -21.19
N HIS A 15 22.96 -10.50 -22.03
CA HIS A 15 22.65 -9.15 -21.56
C HIS A 15 21.27 -9.06 -20.88
N ILE A 16 20.28 -9.82 -21.36
CA ILE A 16 18.98 -9.97 -20.69
C ILE A 16 19.15 -10.63 -19.32
N ASP A 17 19.97 -11.69 -19.22
CA ASP A 17 20.26 -12.37 -17.96
C ASP A 17 21.01 -11.45 -16.98
N GLU A 18 21.91 -10.59 -17.46
CA GLU A 18 22.57 -9.57 -16.65
C GLU A 18 21.58 -8.49 -16.16
N ILE A 19 20.63 -8.07 -17.00
CA ILE A 19 19.58 -7.11 -16.63
C ILE A 19 18.60 -7.74 -15.62
N LEU A 20 18.23 -9.01 -15.78
CA LEU A 20 17.38 -9.75 -14.84
C LEU A 20 18.08 -10.02 -13.51
N LYS A 21 19.41 -10.17 -13.51
CA LYS A 21 20.22 -10.28 -12.28
C LYS A 21 20.47 -8.96 -11.57
N ALA A 22 20.37 -7.83 -12.28
CA ALA A 22 20.69 -6.51 -11.74
C ALA A 22 19.70 -6.01 -10.67
N ASP A 23 18.56 -6.68 -10.49
CA ASP A 23 17.57 -6.35 -9.47
C ASP A 23 16.90 -7.63 -8.93
N ASP A 24 17.71 -8.57 -8.43
CA ASP A 24 17.18 -9.69 -7.66
C ASP A 24 16.71 -9.20 -6.28
N MET A 25 15.52 -8.60 -6.27
CA MET A 25 14.78 -8.19 -5.08
C MET A 25 14.50 -9.37 -4.12
N ASN A 26 14.80 -10.61 -4.54
CA ASN A 26 14.69 -11.80 -3.71
C ASN A 26 16.05 -12.33 -3.22
N SER A 27 17.12 -11.55 -3.35
CA SER A 27 18.41 -11.88 -2.78
C SER A 27 18.38 -11.87 -1.24
N ASN A 28 19.39 -12.49 -0.62
CA ASN A 28 19.48 -12.56 0.84
C ASN A 28 19.65 -11.15 1.44
N ILE A 29 18.94 -10.90 2.53
CA ILE A 29 19.00 -9.65 3.28
C ILE A 29 20.40 -9.48 3.89
N SER A 30 21.03 -8.35 3.54
CA SER A 30 22.35 -7.93 4.01
C SER A 30 22.28 -7.23 5.37
N LEU A 31 23.42 -7.17 6.08
CA LEU A 31 23.50 -6.39 7.32
C LEU A 31 23.28 -4.89 7.09
N GLU A 32 23.77 -4.38 5.96
CA GLU A 32 23.68 -2.97 5.59
C GLU A 32 22.22 -2.53 5.37
N GLU A 33 21.38 -3.41 4.78
CA GLU A 33 19.94 -3.17 4.64
C GLU A 33 19.24 -3.09 5.99
N ILE A 34 19.57 -4.00 6.92
CA ILE A 34 18.99 -3.98 8.26
C ILE A 34 19.45 -2.74 9.03
N GLU A 35 20.73 -2.37 8.93
CA GLU A 35 21.24 -1.13 9.53
C GLU A 35 20.55 0.11 8.96
N SER A 36 20.33 0.16 7.64
CA SER A 36 19.59 1.23 6.98
C SER A 36 18.14 1.28 7.47
N ALA A 37 17.45 0.14 7.51
CA ALA A 37 16.09 0.04 8.02
C ALA A 37 15.98 0.50 9.49
N MET A 38 16.95 0.15 10.33
CA MET A 38 16.98 0.54 11.74
C MET A 38 17.24 2.04 11.96
N LYS A 39 17.87 2.73 11.00
CA LYS A 39 17.98 4.21 11.02
C LYS A 39 16.61 4.87 10.85
N HIS A 40 15.72 4.26 10.06
CA HIS A 40 14.35 4.75 9.84
C HIS A 40 13.35 4.30 10.92
N ALA A 41 13.71 3.30 11.74
CA ALA A 41 12.90 2.86 12.87
C ALA A 41 12.74 3.99 13.91
N LYS A 42 11.48 4.35 14.22
CA LYS A 42 11.15 5.41 15.19
C LYS A 42 11.48 4.95 16.61
N LEU A 43 12.27 5.76 17.32
CA LEU A 43 12.59 5.56 18.73
C LEU A 43 11.41 5.95 19.64
N GLY A 44 11.36 5.39 20.86
CA GLY A 44 10.31 5.68 21.84
C GLY A 44 8.91 5.23 21.43
N LYS A 45 8.80 4.26 20.51
CA LYS A 45 7.52 3.65 20.15
C LYS A 45 7.13 2.58 21.16
N ALA A 46 5.82 2.34 21.25
CA ALA A 46 5.26 1.30 22.11
C ALA A 46 5.89 -0.04 21.73
N VAL A 47 6.27 -0.78 22.76
CA VAL A 47 6.95 -2.06 22.61
C VAL A 47 5.93 -3.14 22.27
N GLY A 48 6.32 -4.10 21.44
CA GLY A 48 5.49 -5.24 21.09
C GLY A 48 5.26 -6.19 22.27
N ILE A 49 4.54 -7.29 22.01
CA ILE A 49 4.31 -8.36 23.00
C ILE A 49 5.61 -9.02 23.49
N ASP A 50 6.69 -8.85 22.72
CA ASP A 50 8.03 -9.32 23.01
C ASP A 50 8.78 -8.46 24.04
N ASN A 51 8.25 -7.29 24.41
CA ASN A 51 8.94 -6.32 25.28
C ASN A 51 10.34 -5.93 24.75
N LEU A 52 10.57 -5.97 23.43
CA LEU A 52 11.81 -5.53 22.79
C LEU A 52 11.68 -4.13 22.18
N PRO A 53 12.19 -3.07 22.83
CA PRO A 53 12.11 -1.72 22.31
C PRO A 53 13.09 -1.54 21.12
N ASN A 54 12.76 -0.63 20.19
CA ASN A 54 13.56 -0.39 18.97
C ASN A 54 15.01 0.03 19.27
N GLU A 55 15.25 0.59 20.45
CA GLU A 55 16.57 0.94 21.00
C GLU A 55 17.46 -0.29 21.16
N VAL A 56 16.89 -1.42 21.61
CA VAL A 56 17.62 -2.68 21.81
C VAL A 56 17.97 -3.29 20.46
N LEU A 57 17.06 -3.20 19.48
CA LEU A 57 17.27 -3.72 18.11
C LEU A 57 18.39 -3.01 17.36
N ARG A 58 18.85 -1.84 17.82
CA ARG A 58 20.02 -1.13 17.26
C ARG A 58 21.37 -1.67 17.74
N ASN A 59 21.40 -2.65 18.64
CA ASN A 59 22.64 -3.25 19.08
C ASN A 59 23.27 -4.08 17.95
N THR A 60 24.54 -3.83 17.62
CA THR A 60 25.29 -4.50 16.55
C THR A 60 25.34 -6.01 16.67
N SER A 61 25.34 -6.53 17.91
CA SER A 61 25.33 -7.97 18.16
C SER A 61 23.98 -8.60 17.76
N LEU A 62 22.87 -7.89 17.99
CA LEU A 62 21.52 -8.35 17.66
C LEU A 62 21.22 -8.24 16.17
N LEU A 63 21.82 -7.28 15.45
CA LEU A 63 21.68 -7.16 14.00
C LEU A 63 22.11 -8.45 13.28
N SER A 64 23.21 -9.07 13.73
CA SER A 64 23.68 -10.34 13.17
C SER A 64 22.71 -11.51 13.36
N VAL A 65 21.97 -11.51 14.47
CA VAL A 65 20.95 -12.52 14.78
C VAL A 65 19.68 -12.26 13.99
N LEU A 66 19.26 -10.99 13.89
CA LEU A 66 18.12 -10.57 13.08
C LEU A 66 18.34 -10.87 11.60
N GLN A 67 19.54 -10.66 11.08
CA GLN A 67 19.87 -11.01 9.69
C GLN A 67 19.69 -12.49 9.42
N LYS A 68 20.21 -13.36 10.29
CA LYS A 68 20.02 -14.81 10.17
C LYS A 68 18.55 -15.18 10.25
N LEU A 69 17.80 -14.57 11.17
CA LEU A 69 16.37 -14.82 11.31
C LEU A 69 15.61 -14.40 10.04
N PHE A 70 15.84 -13.20 9.52
CA PHE A 70 15.17 -12.72 8.30
C PHE A 70 15.56 -13.54 7.08
N ASN A 71 16.81 -13.96 6.94
CA ASN A 71 17.25 -14.86 5.87
C ASN A 71 16.73 -16.29 6.01
N VAL A 72 16.17 -16.67 7.17
CA VAL A 72 15.38 -17.90 7.31
C VAL A 72 13.91 -17.62 6.98
N CYS A 73 13.35 -16.51 7.44
CA CYS A 73 11.94 -16.19 7.24
C CYS A 73 11.59 -15.89 5.78
N PHE A 74 12.42 -15.08 5.11
CA PHE A 74 12.17 -14.52 3.78
C PHE A 74 12.06 -15.59 2.69
N PRO A 75 13.03 -16.52 2.51
CA PRO A 75 12.91 -17.55 1.47
C PRO A 75 11.88 -18.64 1.80
N ASN A 76 11.59 -18.88 3.08
CA ASN A 76 10.64 -19.93 3.49
C ASN A 76 9.19 -19.42 3.59
N GLY A 77 8.96 -18.11 3.54
CA GLY A 77 7.65 -17.51 3.78
C GLY A 77 7.10 -17.76 5.19
N ILE A 78 7.98 -18.06 6.16
CA ILE A 78 7.62 -18.38 7.54
C ILE A 78 7.97 -17.20 8.42
N VAL A 79 6.98 -16.61 9.08
CA VAL A 79 7.18 -15.59 10.11
C VAL A 79 6.86 -16.15 11.50
N PRO A 80 7.58 -15.73 12.55
CA PRO A 80 7.21 -16.05 13.92
C PRO A 80 5.76 -15.66 14.21
N SER A 81 4.97 -16.56 14.80
CA SER A 81 3.57 -16.30 15.15
C SER A 81 3.39 -15.09 16.07
N MET A 82 4.41 -14.78 16.88
CA MET A 82 4.44 -13.58 17.72
C MET A 82 4.42 -12.27 16.92
N TRP A 83 4.98 -12.23 15.70
CA TRP A 83 4.95 -11.03 14.86
C TRP A 83 3.55 -10.71 14.32
N CYS A 84 2.66 -11.70 14.31
CA CYS A 84 1.25 -11.54 13.95
C CYS A 84 0.39 -11.10 15.14
N SER A 85 0.96 -11.03 16.35
CA SER A 85 0.24 -10.62 17.57
C SER A 85 0.53 -9.14 17.88
N SER A 86 -0.52 -8.33 18.05
CA SER A 86 -0.39 -6.92 18.47
C SER A 86 -1.19 -6.65 19.73
N ILE A 87 -0.67 -5.77 20.59
CA ILE A 87 -1.39 -5.26 21.76
C ILE A 87 -2.03 -3.94 21.35
N ILE A 88 -3.35 -3.92 21.23
CA ILE A 88 -4.11 -2.69 21.00
C ILE A 88 -4.37 -2.07 22.38
N HIS A 89 -3.75 -0.93 22.65
CA HIS A 89 -4.11 -0.09 23.79
C HIS A 89 -4.99 1.06 23.28
N PRO A 90 -6.31 1.03 23.51
CA PRO A 90 -7.19 2.12 23.09
C PRO A 90 -6.82 3.38 23.88
N ILE A 91 -6.23 4.37 23.21
CA ILE A 91 -5.97 5.68 23.80
C ILE A 91 -7.16 6.58 23.48
N LEU A 92 -7.81 7.08 24.53
CA LEU A 92 -8.86 8.10 24.41
C LEU A 92 -8.24 9.38 23.84
N LYS A 93 -8.83 9.90 22.75
CA LYS A 93 -8.50 11.25 22.26
C LYS A 93 -8.96 12.28 23.30
N ASP A 94 -8.19 13.34 23.48
CA ASP A 94 -8.50 14.43 24.42
C ASP A 94 -9.93 14.96 24.20
N GLY A 95 -10.72 14.99 25.28
CA GLY A 95 -12.08 15.55 25.29
C GLY A 95 -13.23 14.58 25.05
N LYS A 96 -13.01 13.26 24.96
CA LYS A 96 -14.09 12.25 24.80
C LYS A 96 -14.47 11.58 26.12
N ASP A 97 -15.77 11.33 26.32
CA ASP A 97 -16.31 10.70 27.54
C ASP A 97 -16.02 9.19 27.55
N TYR A 98 -15.53 8.69 28.70
CA TYR A 98 -15.13 7.29 28.90
C TYR A 98 -16.32 6.33 29.07
N ARG A 99 -17.53 6.89 29.21
CA ARG A 99 -18.76 6.14 29.52
C ARG A 99 -19.43 5.52 28.29
N ASP A 100 -19.02 5.90 27.08
CA ASP A 100 -19.49 5.29 25.82
C ASP A 100 -18.30 4.80 24.96
N PRO A 101 -17.94 3.51 25.06
CA PRO A 101 -16.87 2.92 24.26
C PRO A 101 -17.10 3.01 22.74
N MET A 102 -18.36 3.13 22.30
CA MET A 102 -18.73 3.16 20.89
C MET A 102 -18.64 4.58 20.30
N GLU A 103 -18.81 5.61 21.13
CA GLU A 103 -18.48 7.01 20.79
C GLU A 103 -16.95 7.26 20.79
N THR A 104 -16.21 6.42 21.52
CA THR A 104 -14.75 6.51 21.66
C THR A 104 -14.01 6.12 20.38
N ILE A 105 -14.54 5.15 19.61
CA ILE A 105 -13.99 4.72 18.31
C ILE A 105 -14.73 5.49 17.22
N ASP A 106 -14.29 6.72 16.96
CA ASP A 106 -14.85 7.53 15.89
C ASP A 106 -14.36 7.03 14.53
N TYR A 107 -15.08 6.06 13.99
CA TYR A 107 -14.83 5.49 12.67
C TYR A 107 -14.82 6.56 11.56
N ALA A 108 -15.43 7.73 11.78
CA ALA A 108 -15.38 8.82 10.80
C ALA A 108 -13.98 9.42 10.68
N ASP A 109 -13.21 9.49 11.78
CA ASP A 109 -11.82 9.95 11.75
C ASP A 109 -10.91 8.99 11.00
N SER A 110 -11.04 7.68 11.28
CA SER A 110 -10.28 6.64 10.56
C SER A 110 -10.65 6.61 9.08
N ALA A 111 -11.94 6.75 8.75
CA ALA A 111 -12.41 6.86 7.36
C ALA A 111 -11.86 8.11 6.67
N ASN A 112 -11.78 9.25 7.37
CA ASN A 112 -11.17 10.47 6.83
C ASN A 112 -9.70 10.28 6.51
N GLU A 113 -8.91 9.72 7.43
CA GLU A 113 -7.48 9.50 7.22
C GLU A 113 -7.23 8.60 5.99
N LEU A 114 -8.03 7.56 5.83
CA LEU A 114 -7.92 6.63 4.70
C LEU A 114 -8.39 7.25 3.38
N VAL A 115 -9.45 8.06 3.39
CA VAL A 115 -9.84 8.88 2.24
C VAL A 115 -8.71 9.83 1.86
N THR A 116 -7.97 10.41 2.82
CA THR A 116 -6.82 11.26 2.51
C THR A 116 -5.66 10.49 1.88
N ALA A 117 -5.36 9.28 2.37
CA ALA A 117 -4.33 8.42 1.78
C ALA A 117 -4.69 8.02 0.34
N SER A 118 -5.91 7.54 0.14
CA SER A 118 -6.45 7.18 -1.17
C SER A 118 -6.51 8.38 -2.12
N SER A 119 -6.83 9.58 -1.60
CA SER A 119 -6.83 10.82 -2.38
C SER A 119 -5.44 11.21 -2.88
N ARG A 120 -4.38 10.94 -2.12
CA ARG A 120 -3.00 11.17 -2.55
C ARG A 120 -2.62 10.21 -3.68
N ALA A 121 -2.97 8.94 -3.55
CA ALA A 121 -2.77 7.94 -4.60
C ALA A 121 -3.51 8.33 -5.90
N LEU A 122 -4.78 8.75 -5.78
CA LEU A 122 -5.54 9.26 -6.92
C LEU A 122 -4.87 10.51 -7.53
N GLY A 123 -4.38 11.44 -6.71
CA GLY A 123 -3.66 12.62 -7.21
C GLY A 123 -2.41 12.27 -8.02
N ALA A 124 -1.67 11.24 -7.60
CA ALA A 124 -0.52 10.73 -8.35
C ALA A 124 -0.94 10.08 -9.69
N LEU A 125 -2.04 9.31 -9.69
CA LEU A 125 -2.64 8.77 -10.91
C LEU A 125 -3.05 9.89 -11.87
N THR A 126 -3.77 10.90 -11.38
CA THR A 126 -4.21 12.06 -12.17
C THR A 126 -3.03 12.82 -12.75
N SER A 127 -1.96 13.01 -11.99
CA SER A 127 -0.73 13.65 -12.48
C SER A 127 -0.12 12.88 -13.65
N LYS A 128 0.02 11.54 -13.52
CA LYS A 128 0.53 10.69 -14.59
C LYS A 128 -0.40 10.66 -15.81
N TYR A 129 -1.71 10.64 -15.59
CA TYR A 129 -2.72 10.69 -16.66
C TYR A 129 -2.54 11.91 -17.56
N TYR A 130 -2.36 13.10 -16.97
CA TYR A 130 -2.13 14.33 -17.73
C TYR A 130 -0.72 14.42 -18.34
N GLN A 131 0.29 13.78 -17.74
CA GLN A 131 1.65 13.74 -18.32
C GLN A 131 1.73 12.88 -19.59
N ILE A 132 0.88 11.87 -19.72
CA ILE A 132 0.87 10.92 -20.84
C ILE A 132 -0.15 11.35 -21.93
N ASP A 133 -0.79 12.52 -21.77
CA ASP A 133 -1.86 13.03 -22.63
C ASP A 133 -3.07 12.06 -22.73
N GLY A 134 -3.41 11.46 -21.59
CA GLY A 134 -4.50 10.51 -21.46
C GLY A 134 -4.04 9.05 -21.39
N LEU A 135 -4.95 8.21 -20.92
CA LEU A 135 -4.78 6.76 -20.82
C LEU A 135 -6.05 6.10 -21.35
N ASP A 136 -5.93 4.90 -21.91
CA ASP A 136 -7.10 4.11 -22.27
C ASP A 136 -7.89 3.69 -21.01
N TYR A 137 -9.16 3.32 -21.22
CA TYR A 137 -10.04 2.91 -20.13
C TYR A 137 -9.47 1.75 -19.32
N GLU A 138 -8.88 0.77 -20.00
CA GLU A 138 -8.38 -0.45 -19.37
C GLU A 138 -7.15 -0.17 -18.49
N THR A 139 -6.20 0.64 -18.97
CA THR A 139 -5.01 1.02 -18.22
C THR A 139 -5.37 1.95 -17.08
N PHE A 140 -6.27 2.92 -17.29
CA PHE A 140 -6.73 3.79 -16.21
C PHE A 140 -7.44 3.01 -15.12
N THR A 141 -8.35 2.10 -15.49
CA THR A 141 -9.08 1.24 -14.54
C THR A 141 -8.12 0.31 -13.80
N LYS A 142 -7.17 -0.31 -14.50
CA LYS A 142 -6.12 -1.13 -13.88
C LYS A 142 -5.29 -0.33 -12.89
N LEU A 143 -4.85 0.87 -13.25
CA LEU A 143 -4.07 1.75 -12.36
C LEU A 143 -4.86 2.21 -11.15
N PHE A 144 -6.15 2.51 -11.31
CA PHE A 144 -7.03 2.82 -10.20
C PHE A 144 -7.20 1.62 -9.26
N SER A 145 -7.45 0.43 -9.83
CA SER A 145 -7.63 -0.82 -9.09
C SER A 145 -6.36 -1.29 -8.38
N SER A 146 -5.18 -0.91 -8.85
CA SER A 146 -3.91 -1.31 -8.24
C SER A 146 -3.41 -0.32 -7.18
N MET A 147 -3.74 0.97 -7.31
CA MET A 147 -3.23 2.01 -6.41
C MET A 147 -4.25 2.51 -5.37
N VAL A 148 -5.52 2.61 -5.74
CA VAL A 148 -6.56 3.26 -4.91
C VAL A 148 -7.46 2.21 -4.24
N THR A 149 -7.91 1.21 -4.99
CA THR A 149 -8.79 0.15 -4.49
C THR A 149 -8.22 -0.61 -3.29
N PRO A 150 -6.93 -1.03 -3.23
CA PRO A 150 -6.43 -1.78 -2.08
C PRO A 150 -6.46 -0.97 -0.78
N VAL A 151 -6.22 0.35 -0.86
CA VAL A 151 -6.30 1.26 0.31
C VAL A 151 -7.74 1.41 0.79
N MET A 152 -8.68 1.41 -0.16
CA MET A 152 -10.12 1.50 0.09
C MET A 152 -10.67 0.20 0.70
N ASP A 153 -10.33 -0.94 0.08
CA ASP A 153 -10.87 -2.27 0.40
C ASP A 153 -10.26 -2.87 1.65
N TYR A 154 -9.00 -2.55 1.98
CA TYR A 154 -8.33 -3.01 3.20
C TYR A 154 -9.12 -2.69 4.47
N SER A 155 -9.92 -1.61 4.45
CA SER A 155 -10.68 -1.15 5.61
C SER A 155 -12.20 -1.40 5.52
N SER A 156 -12.66 -2.03 4.44
CA SER A 156 -14.08 -2.36 4.23
C SER A 156 -14.68 -3.20 5.36
N GLY A 157 -13.92 -4.15 5.92
CA GLY A 157 -14.34 -4.99 7.06
C GLY A 157 -14.51 -4.24 8.38
N VAL A 158 -13.89 -3.06 8.53
CA VAL A 158 -14.05 -2.19 9.71
C VAL A 158 -15.26 -1.26 9.55
N TRP A 159 -15.71 -1.04 8.31
CA TRP A 159 -16.70 -0.02 7.96
C TRP A 159 -18.02 -0.57 7.41
N GLY A 160 -18.11 -1.87 7.12
CA GLY A 160 -19.28 -2.52 6.53
C GLY A 160 -20.59 -2.39 7.31
N TYR A 161 -20.56 -1.81 8.52
CA TYR A 161 -21.76 -1.50 9.29
C TYR A 161 -22.36 -0.10 8.98
N LYS A 162 -21.63 0.81 8.32
CA LYS A 162 -22.11 2.15 7.95
C LYS A 162 -21.73 2.51 6.52
N ILE A 163 -22.69 3.01 5.75
CA ILE A 163 -22.47 3.55 4.41
C ILE A 163 -21.80 4.92 4.57
N TYR A 164 -20.60 5.08 4.01
CA TYR A 164 -19.85 6.33 4.06
C TYR A 164 -19.75 6.95 2.65
N ASP A 165 -20.48 8.04 2.42
CA ASP A 165 -20.53 8.80 1.15
C ASP A 165 -19.16 9.34 0.68
N LYS A 166 -18.17 9.37 1.57
CA LYS A 166 -16.83 9.89 1.30
C LYS A 166 -16.03 9.01 0.33
N LEU A 167 -16.24 7.70 0.36
CA LEU A 167 -15.61 6.76 -0.57
C LEU A 167 -16.16 6.94 -1.98
N GLU A 168 -17.49 7.06 -2.08
CA GLU A 168 -18.19 7.32 -3.34
C GLU A 168 -17.77 8.67 -3.93
N THR A 169 -17.53 9.68 -3.09
CA THR A 169 -17.02 10.99 -3.54
C THR A 169 -15.64 10.88 -4.21
N LEU A 170 -14.77 10.01 -3.70
CA LEU A 170 -13.44 9.79 -4.26
C LEU A 170 -13.51 9.02 -5.59
N GLN A 171 -14.36 8.00 -5.67
CA GLN A 171 -14.62 7.25 -6.90
C GLN A 171 -15.22 8.16 -7.97
N ASN A 172 -16.22 8.97 -7.62
CA ASN A 172 -16.81 9.97 -8.51
C ASN A 172 -15.78 10.97 -9.00
N ARG A 173 -14.83 11.37 -8.15
CA ARG A 173 -13.72 12.24 -8.56
C ARG A 173 -12.82 11.57 -9.60
N ALA A 174 -12.46 10.30 -9.40
CA ALA A 174 -11.63 9.56 -10.34
C ALA A 174 -12.31 9.41 -11.71
N ILE A 175 -13.59 9.06 -11.70
CA ILE A 175 -14.42 8.96 -12.91
C ILE A 175 -14.48 10.29 -13.66
N ARG A 176 -14.69 11.40 -12.94
CA ARG A 176 -14.72 12.74 -13.52
C ARG A 176 -13.40 13.13 -14.18
N THR A 177 -12.28 12.76 -13.57
CA THR A 177 -10.95 12.99 -14.13
C THR A 177 -10.74 12.22 -15.44
N PHE A 178 -11.17 10.96 -15.50
CA PHE A 178 -11.06 10.15 -16.71
C PHE A 178 -11.96 10.67 -17.84
N LEU A 179 -13.25 10.91 -17.54
CA LEU A 179 -14.22 11.40 -18.53
C LEU A 179 -14.01 12.87 -18.93
N GLY A 180 -13.13 13.60 -18.24
CA GLY A 180 -12.90 15.03 -18.46
C GLY A 180 -14.11 15.92 -18.10
N VAL A 181 -15.06 15.40 -17.32
CA VAL A 181 -16.29 16.12 -16.98
C VAL A 181 -16.13 16.94 -15.71
N GLY A 182 -16.72 18.14 -15.71
CA GLY A 182 -16.69 19.02 -14.54
C GLY A 182 -17.45 18.46 -13.33
N LYS A 183 -17.30 19.12 -12.18
CA LYS A 183 -17.99 18.80 -10.93
C LYS A 183 -19.54 18.79 -11.02
N SER A 184 -20.09 19.38 -12.07
CA SER A 184 -21.54 19.53 -12.28
C SER A 184 -22.20 18.32 -12.97
N ALA A 185 -21.44 17.37 -13.50
CA ALA A 185 -22.03 16.18 -14.12
C ALA A 185 -22.76 15.32 -13.07
N PRO A 186 -23.94 14.75 -13.36
CA PRO A 186 -24.70 13.97 -12.38
C PRO A 186 -24.02 12.62 -12.07
N ASN A 187 -23.92 12.27 -10.77
CA ASN A 187 -23.24 11.04 -10.31
C ASN A 187 -23.76 9.75 -11.02
N PRO A 188 -25.08 9.55 -11.19
CA PRO A 188 -25.57 8.35 -11.87
C PRO A 188 -25.16 8.24 -13.33
N ALA A 189 -25.00 9.37 -14.04
CA ALA A 189 -24.60 9.35 -15.45
C ALA A 189 -23.12 8.99 -15.61
N ILE A 190 -22.25 9.58 -14.78
CA ILE A 190 -20.81 9.33 -14.86
C ILE A 190 -20.46 7.88 -14.47
N CYS A 191 -21.18 7.29 -13.50
CA CYS A 191 -20.99 5.89 -13.14
C CYS A 191 -21.52 4.94 -14.23
N GLY A 192 -22.60 5.33 -14.92
CA GLY A 192 -23.13 4.61 -16.06
C GLY A 192 -22.16 4.56 -17.24
N ASP A 193 -21.56 5.72 -17.58
CA ASP A 193 -20.60 5.83 -18.69
C ASP A 193 -19.30 5.05 -18.45
N MET A 194 -18.87 4.93 -17.19
CA MET A 194 -17.68 4.15 -16.81
C MET A 194 -17.96 2.67 -16.57
N GLY A 195 -19.22 2.26 -16.39
CA GLY A 195 -19.57 0.91 -15.93
C GLY A 195 -19.11 0.59 -14.50
N TRP A 196 -18.66 1.59 -13.74
CA TRP A 196 -18.28 1.45 -12.34
C TRP A 196 -19.53 1.55 -11.48
N THR A 197 -20.26 0.45 -11.33
CA THR A 197 -21.42 0.41 -10.41
C THR A 197 -20.94 0.41 -8.95
N ASN A 198 -21.73 1.00 -8.04
CA ASN A 198 -21.50 1.01 -6.57
C ASN A 198 -21.51 -0.40 -5.92
N SER A 199 -21.35 -1.47 -6.69
CA SER A 199 -21.56 -2.88 -6.31
C SER A 199 -20.39 -3.53 -5.55
N LEU A 200 -19.34 -2.79 -5.17
CA LEU A 200 -18.25 -3.38 -4.36
C LEU A 200 -18.54 -3.38 -2.85
N TYR A 201 -19.72 -2.90 -2.42
CA TYR A 201 -20.07 -2.76 -1.00
C TYR A 201 -21.40 -3.41 -0.59
N SER A 202 -21.92 -4.37 -1.38
CA SER A 202 -23.01 -5.26 -0.96
C SER A 202 -22.48 -6.60 -0.47
#